data_AF-A0A257MUT3-F1
#
_entry.id   AF-A0A257MUT3-F1
#
_cell.length_a   1.000
_cell.length_b   1.000
_cell.length_c   1.000
_cell.angle_alpha   90.00
_cell.angle_beta   90.00
_cell.angle_gamma   90.00
#
_symmetry.space_group_name_H-M   'P 1'
#
loop_
_entity.id
_entity.type
_entity.pdbx_description
1 polymer ?
#
loop_
_entity_poly.entity_id
_entity_poly.type
_entity_poly.pdbx_seq_one_letter_code
_entity_poly.pdbx_strand_id
1 'polypeptide(L)'
;NKCPVLAPIAVLKPTDAQRLNIDLANCLAHIEAIKTTLGLTEKLTAVFSGHSDGQDTDPDLAIYSGGFFADADKATMAKVRILSPEQLATNSFKFTDKRLGEMLFRYRARNYPNTLNSEENQRWQSFCKNRLTGQQAGAGITFDNYFARLNELKTDTTANQSIVQALENYALELCSSWI
;
A
#
# COMPACT_ATOMS: atom_id res chain seq x y z
N ASN A 1 -2.10 -14.42 -10.09
CA ASN A 1 -3.51 -14.44 -9.61
C ASN A 1 -4.20 -13.08 -9.80
N LYS A 2 -4.18 -12.49 -11.01
CA LYS A 2 -4.80 -11.17 -11.29
C LYS A 2 -5.89 -11.24 -12.38
N CYS A 3 -6.61 -12.37 -12.42
CA CYS A 3 -7.68 -12.66 -13.40
C CYS A 3 -7.35 -12.21 -14.84
N PRO A 4 -6.22 -12.62 -15.43
CA PRO A 4 -5.90 -12.22 -16.80
C PRO A 4 -6.94 -12.77 -17.78
N VAL A 5 -7.40 -11.93 -18.70
CA VAL A 5 -8.27 -12.36 -19.79
C VAL A 5 -7.39 -13.06 -20.83
N LEU A 6 -7.49 -14.38 -20.88
CA LEU A 6 -6.78 -15.22 -21.82
C LEU A 6 -7.81 -16.00 -22.63
N ALA A 7 -7.68 -15.93 -23.95
CA ALA A 7 -8.51 -16.67 -24.88
C ALA A 7 -7.62 -17.31 -25.96
N PRO A 8 -7.99 -18.49 -26.48
CA PRO A 8 -7.31 -19.05 -27.65
C PRO A 8 -7.37 -18.09 -28.83
N ILE A 9 -6.34 -18.09 -29.69
CA ILE A 9 -6.29 -17.22 -30.88
C ILE A 9 -7.50 -17.40 -31.81
N ALA A 10 -8.10 -18.60 -31.81
CA ALA A 10 -9.31 -18.91 -32.58
C ALA A 10 -10.54 -18.07 -32.18
N VAL A 11 -10.53 -17.46 -31.00
CA VAL A 11 -11.59 -16.52 -30.57
C VAL A 11 -11.50 -15.20 -31.34
N LEU A 12 -10.31 -14.80 -31.82
CA LEU A 12 -10.11 -13.61 -32.64
C LEU A 12 -10.43 -13.93 -34.10
N LYS A 13 -11.66 -13.62 -34.53
CA LYS A 13 -12.09 -13.78 -35.92
C LYS A 13 -11.40 -12.76 -36.84
N PRO A 14 -11.26 -13.02 -38.15
CA PRO A 14 -10.65 -12.07 -39.09
C PRO A 14 -11.33 -10.69 -39.09
N THR A 15 -12.66 -10.65 -38.97
CA THR A 15 -13.44 -9.40 -38.86
C THR A 15 -13.09 -8.61 -37.60
N ASP A 16 -12.81 -9.30 -36.49
CA ASP A 16 -12.40 -8.67 -35.24
C ASP A 16 -10.95 -8.19 -35.29
N ALA A 17 -10.06 -8.97 -35.92
CA ALA A 17 -8.68 -8.56 -36.16
C ALA A 17 -8.62 -7.28 -37.00
N GLN A 18 -9.42 -7.20 -38.08
CA GLN A 18 -9.52 -5.98 -38.89
C GLN A 18 -10.11 -4.81 -38.09
N ARG A 19 -11.21 -5.02 -37.37
CA ARG A 19 -11.85 -4.00 -36.54
C ARG A 19 -10.92 -3.44 -35.45
N LEU A 20 -10.07 -4.29 -34.88
CA LEU A 20 -9.10 -3.95 -33.83
C LEU A 20 -7.73 -3.52 -34.39
N ASN A 21 -7.55 -3.50 -35.73
CA ASN A 21 -6.28 -3.24 -36.41
C ASN A 21 -5.12 -4.14 -35.94
N ILE A 22 -5.41 -5.43 -35.74
CA ILE A 22 -4.42 -6.45 -35.38
C ILE A 22 -3.92 -7.14 -36.66
N ASP A 23 -2.63 -6.97 -36.96
CA ASP A 23 -1.97 -7.69 -38.06
C ASP A 23 -1.54 -9.10 -37.62
N LEU A 24 -2.41 -10.06 -37.91
CA LEU A 24 -2.16 -11.48 -37.61
C LEU A 24 -0.92 -12.04 -38.32
N ALA A 25 -0.63 -11.59 -39.54
CA ALA A 25 0.52 -12.10 -40.29
C ALA A 25 1.83 -11.66 -39.63
N ASN A 26 1.90 -10.39 -39.22
CA ASN A 26 3.06 -9.86 -38.51
C ASN A 26 3.23 -10.51 -37.11
N CYS A 27 2.13 -10.73 -36.38
CA CYS A 27 2.18 -11.47 -35.11
C CYS A 27 2.76 -12.89 -35.29
N LEU A 28 2.35 -13.60 -36.34
CA LEU A 28 2.89 -14.94 -36.63
C LEU A 28 4.38 -14.90 -37.00
N ALA A 29 4.82 -13.91 -37.79
CA ALA A 29 6.23 -13.73 -38.11
C ALA A 29 7.08 -13.50 -36.84
N HIS A 30 6.60 -12.67 -35.92
CA HIS A 30 7.27 -12.47 -34.62
C HIS A 30 7.28 -13.73 -33.75
N ILE A 31 6.20 -14.52 -33.75
CA ILE A 31 6.16 -15.79 -33.01
C ILE A 31 7.25 -16.74 -33.50
N GLU A 32 7.44 -16.88 -34.82
CA GLU A 32 8.49 -17.76 -35.37
C GLU A 32 9.90 -17.24 -35.06
N ALA A 33 10.11 -15.92 -35.11
CA ALA A 33 11.37 -15.32 -34.66
C ALA A 33 11.65 -15.58 -33.17
N ILE A 34 10.63 -15.46 -32.31
CA ILE A 34 10.74 -15.73 -30.86
C ILE A 34 11.09 -17.19 -30.61
N LYS A 35 10.42 -18.14 -31.30
CA LYS A 35 10.66 -19.59 -31.14
C LYS A 35 12.08 -20.01 -31.53
N THR A 36 12.67 -19.34 -32.52
CA THR A 36 14.00 -19.69 -33.05
C THR A 36 15.14 -18.96 -32.35
N THR A 37 14.85 -18.00 -31.48
CA THR A 37 15.86 -17.22 -30.76
C THR A 37 16.48 -18.04 -29.62
N LEU A 38 17.78 -18.32 -29.73
CA LEU A 38 18.57 -18.95 -28.66
C LEU A 38 18.87 -17.93 -27.55
N GLY A 39 18.87 -18.38 -26.29
CA GLY A 39 19.24 -17.52 -25.15
C GLY A 39 18.13 -16.57 -24.67
N LEU A 40 16.93 -16.64 -25.25
CA LEU A 40 15.84 -15.72 -24.91
C LEU A 40 15.37 -15.91 -23.47
N THR A 41 15.22 -17.15 -23.02
CA THR A 41 14.77 -17.46 -21.66
C THR A 41 15.77 -16.96 -20.63
N GLU A 42 17.07 -17.19 -20.83
CA GLU A 42 18.14 -16.73 -19.96
C GLU A 42 18.17 -15.20 -19.88
N LYS A 43 18.01 -14.53 -21.02
CA LYS A 43 17.91 -13.06 -21.07
C LYS A 43 16.70 -12.55 -20.30
N LEU A 44 15.52 -13.14 -20.50
CA LEU A 44 14.30 -12.73 -19.79
C LEU A 44 14.43 -12.98 -18.28
N THR A 45 14.95 -14.14 -17.88
CA THR A 45 15.24 -14.43 -16.47
C THR A 45 16.20 -13.39 -15.88
N ALA A 46 17.29 -13.05 -16.58
CA ALA A 46 18.24 -12.03 -16.13
C ALA A 46 17.55 -10.67 -15.94
N VAL A 47 16.74 -10.23 -16.92
CA VAL A 47 16.00 -8.96 -16.87
C VAL A 47 15.02 -8.92 -15.69
N PHE A 48 14.28 -10.01 -15.44
CA PHE A 48 13.28 -10.05 -14.37
C PHE A 48 13.82 -10.54 -13.02
N SER A 49 15.10 -10.90 -12.92
CA SER A 49 15.75 -11.30 -11.66
C SER A 49 16.16 -10.13 -10.77
N GLY A 50 16.16 -8.90 -11.33
CA GLY A 50 16.42 -7.68 -10.59
C GLY A 50 15.45 -7.52 -9.42
N HIS A 51 15.99 -7.44 -8.20
CA HIS A 51 15.21 -7.13 -7.02
C HIS A 51 14.96 -5.61 -6.98
N SER A 52 13.76 -5.21 -6.57
CA SER A 52 13.46 -3.79 -6.36
C SER A 52 14.38 -3.24 -5.27
N ASP A 53 15.23 -2.29 -5.65
CA ASP A 53 16.07 -1.53 -4.72
C ASP A 53 15.18 -0.70 -3.80
N GLY A 54 15.11 -1.10 -2.53
CA GLY A 54 14.33 -0.45 -1.49
C GLY A 54 13.25 -1.35 -0.92
N GLN A 55 13.59 -2.11 0.12
CA GLN A 55 12.56 -2.66 0.99
C GLN A 55 12.06 -1.53 1.88
N ASP A 56 10.80 -1.12 1.68
CA ASP A 56 10.13 -0.23 2.63
C ASP A 56 10.21 -0.83 4.03
N THR A 57 10.81 -0.07 4.94
CA THR A 57 10.93 -0.47 6.35
C THR A 57 9.66 -0.14 7.14
N ASP A 58 8.78 0.68 6.58
CA ASP A 58 7.49 0.99 7.16
C ASP A 58 6.53 -0.20 6.98
N PRO A 59 6.04 -0.83 8.07
CA PRO A 59 5.14 -1.98 7.98
C PRO A 59 3.82 -1.69 7.24
N ASP A 60 3.35 -0.43 7.19
CA ASP A 60 2.14 -0.08 6.43
C ASP A 60 2.36 -0.15 4.90
N LEU A 61 3.62 -0.06 4.44
CA LEU A 61 4.01 -0.16 3.03
C LEU A 61 4.63 -1.53 2.68
N ALA A 62 5.04 -2.29 3.70
CA ALA A 62 5.78 -3.54 3.56
C ALA A 62 4.92 -4.80 3.37
N ILE A 63 3.70 -4.71 2.83
CA ILE A 63 2.81 -5.88 2.70
C ILE A 63 3.41 -7.00 1.84
N TYR A 64 4.16 -6.62 0.78
CA TYR A 64 4.86 -7.56 -0.09
C TYR A 64 6.37 -7.65 0.20
N SER A 65 6.88 -6.81 1.10
CA SER A 65 8.28 -6.84 1.55
C SER A 65 8.48 -7.93 2.60
N GLY A 66 9.62 -8.65 2.55
CA GLY A 66 9.92 -9.69 3.54
C GLY A 66 9.13 -11.00 3.39
N GLY A 67 8.33 -11.15 2.33
CA GLY A 67 7.61 -12.39 2.03
C GLY A 67 6.38 -12.63 2.90
N PHE A 68 5.86 -13.87 2.83
CA PHE A 68 4.69 -14.29 3.61
C PHE A 68 5.07 -14.61 5.06
N PHE A 69 4.15 -14.30 5.99
CA PHE A 69 4.32 -14.65 7.40
C PHE A 69 4.42 -16.15 7.61
N ALA A 70 5.27 -16.57 8.55
CA ALA A 70 5.37 -17.97 8.98
C ALA A 70 4.11 -18.41 9.74
N ASP A 71 3.85 -19.72 9.80
CA ASP A 71 2.64 -20.26 10.42
C ASP A 71 2.56 -19.98 11.93
N ALA A 72 3.71 -19.93 12.62
CA ALA A 72 3.78 -19.50 14.02
C ALA A 72 3.28 -18.06 14.21
N ASP A 73 3.70 -17.13 13.34
CA ASP A 73 3.23 -15.75 13.36
C ASP A 73 1.75 -15.64 13.00
N LYS A 74 1.26 -16.41 12.02
CA LYS A 74 -0.18 -16.47 11.70
C LYS A 74 -1.01 -16.93 12.90
N ALA A 75 -0.54 -17.92 13.65
CA ALA A 75 -1.22 -18.40 14.86
C ALA A 75 -1.23 -17.32 15.94
N THR A 76 -0.13 -16.60 16.15
CA THR A 76 -0.07 -15.46 17.08
C THR A 76 -1.01 -14.33 16.64
N MET A 77 -1.04 -13.98 15.35
CA MET A 77 -1.98 -13.00 14.80
C MET A 77 -3.45 -13.41 15.00
N ALA A 78 -3.76 -14.71 14.91
CA ALA A 78 -5.11 -15.19 15.18
C ALA A 78 -5.50 -14.99 16.66
N LYS A 79 -4.57 -15.23 17.59
CA LYS A 79 -4.77 -14.93 19.02
C LYS A 79 -4.97 -13.44 19.26
N VAL A 80 -4.15 -12.58 18.66
CA VAL A 80 -4.30 -11.12 18.75
C VAL A 80 -5.72 -10.67 18.41
N ARG A 81 -6.32 -11.19 17.33
CA ARG A 81 -7.66 -10.76 16.87
C ARG A 81 -8.83 -11.15 17.81
N ILE A 82 -8.64 -12.10 18.73
CA ILE A 82 -9.71 -12.55 19.65
C ILE A 82 -9.57 -11.98 21.06
N LEU A 83 -8.44 -11.34 21.38
CA LEU A 83 -8.20 -10.74 22.69
C LEU A 83 -8.94 -9.41 22.81
N SER A 84 -9.38 -9.08 24.03
CA SER A 84 -9.93 -7.75 24.32
C SER A 84 -8.86 -6.66 24.20
N PRO A 85 -9.24 -5.39 24.00
CA PRO A 85 -8.29 -4.28 23.98
C PRO A 85 -7.38 -4.21 25.22
N GLU A 86 -7.92 -4.49 26.40
CA GLU A 86 -7.19 -4.51 27.68
C GLU A 86 -6.20 -5.67 27.74
N GLN A 87 -6.60 -6.84 27.21
CA GLN A 87 -5.71 -7.98 27.07
C GLN A 87 -4.60 -7.69 26.05
N LEU A 88 -4.88 -6.98 24.96
CA LEU A 88 -3.87 -6.57 23.98
C LEU A 88 -2.82 -5.62 24.56
N ALA A 89 -3.19 -4.78 25.52
CA ALA A 89 -2.27 -3.86 26.19
C ALA A 89 -1.36 -4.53 27.23
N THR A 90 -1.82 -5.64 27.83
CA THR A 90 -1.11 -6.31 28.93
C THR A 90 -0.32 -7.54 28.50
N ASN A 91 -0.73 -8.22 27.42
CA ASN A 91 -0.03 -9.40 26.92
C ASN A 91 1.23 -9.04 26.14
N SER A 92 2.28 -9.86 26.30
CA SER A 92 3.48 -9.80 25.47
C SER A 92 3.38 -10.82 24.34
N PHE A 93 3.64 -10.36 23.11
CA PHE A 93 3.64 -11.20 21.91
C PHE A 93 5.07 -11.35 21.38
N LYS A 94 5.43 -12.56 21.00
CA LYS A 94 6.70 -12.86 20.32
C LYS A 94 6.41 -13.15 18.86
N PHE A 95 6.95 -12.32 17.99
CA PHE A 95 6.86 -12.48 16.54
C PHE A 95 8.22 -12.83 15.97
N THR A 96 8.24 -13.67 14.92
CA THR A 96 9.45 -13.91 14.14
C THR A 96 9.64 -12.84 13.08
N ASP A 97 8.55 -12.37 12.49
CA ASP A 97 8.54 -11.28 11.52
C ASP A 97 8.67 -9.91 12.22
N LYS A 98 9.67 -9.14 11.81
CA LYS A 98 10.01 -7.83 12.38
C LYS A 98 8.91 -6.78 12.18
N ARG A 99 8.03 -6.95 11.20
CA ARG A 99 6.92 -6.01 10.91
C ARG A 99 5.85 -6.07 12.00
N LEU A 100 5.57 -7.26 12.54
CA LEU A 100 4.37 -7.53 13.34
C LEU A 100 4.33 -6.78 14.67
N GLY A 101 5.48 -6.56 15.32
CA GLY A 101 5.53 -5.80 16.57
C GLY A 101 5.04 -4.36 16.38
N GLU A 102 5.54 -3.69 15.33
CA GLU A 102 5.12 -2.33 15.00
C GLU A 102 3.68 -2.29 14.47
N MET A 103 3.27 -3.27 13.65
CA MET A 103 1.88 -3.39 13.18
C MET A 103 0.89 -3.50 14.35
N LEU A 104 1.21 -4.31 15.37
CA LEU A 104 0.36 -4.46 16.55
C LEU A 104 0.27 -3.16 17.37
N PHE A 105 1.40 -2.46 17.56
CA PHE A 105 1.41 -1.17 18.23
C PHE A 105 0.50 -0.17 17.51
N ARG A 106 0.66 0.00 16.19
CA ARG A 106 -0.18 0.93 15.41
C ARG A 106 -1.63 0.51 15.34
N TYR A 107 -1.91 -0.79 15.30
CA TYR A 107 -3.26 -1.32 15.39
C TYR A 107 -3.94 -0.92 16.70
N ARG A 108 -3.27 -1.12 17.85
CA ARG A 108 -3.77 -0.66 19.16
C ARG A 108 -3.96 0.85 19.18
N ALA A 109 -2.98 1.61 18.73
CA ALA A 109 -3.01 3.06 18.81
C ALA A 109 -4.12 3.69 17.95
N ARG A 110 -4.44 3.10 16.79
CA ARG A 110 -5.53 3.54 15.90
C ARG A 110 -6.92 3.17 16.42
N ASN A 111 -7.08 1.98 16.99
CA ASN A 111 -8.41 1.41 17.28
C ASN A 111 -8.78 1.48 18.76
N TYR A 112 -7.79 1.46 19.66
CA TYR A 112 -7.96 1.39 21.11
C TYR A 112 -7.00 2.37 21.84
N PRO A 113 -7.01 3.68 21.49
CA PRO A 113 -6.05 4.65 22.02
C PRO A 113 -6.13 4.81 23.54
N ASN A 114 -7.30 4.53 24.14
CA ASN A 114 -7.52 4.53 25.59
C ASN A 114 -6.74 3.41 26.32
N THR A 115 -6.21 2.42 25.59
CA THR A 115 -5.39 1.34 26.16
C THR A 115 -3.90 1.64 26.13
N LEU A 116 -3.49 2.76 25.55
CA LEU A 116 -2.09 3.18 25.52
C LEU A 116 -1.69 3.76 26.86
N ASN A 117 -0.53 3.37 27.37
CA ASN A 117 0.09 4.08 28.49
C ASN A 117 0.66 5.44 28.04
N SER A 118 1.17 6.24 28.98
CA SER A 118 1.68 7.59 28.68
C SER A 118 2.83 7.60 27.66
N GLU A 119 3.78 6.67 27.77
CA GLU A 119 4.92 6.58 26.84
C GLU A 119 4.47 6.14 25.44
N GLU A 120 3.57 5.15 25.37
CA GLU A 120 2.97 4.68 24.13
C GLU A 120 2.19 5.80 23.42
N ASN A 121 1.46 6.61 24.19
CA ASN A 121 0.70 7.74 23.66
C ASN A 121 1.64 8.80 23.07
N GLN A 122 2.69 9.19 23.80
CA GLN A 122 3.71 10.12 23.30
C GLN A 122 4.39 9.59 22.03
N ARG A 123 4.76 8.30 22.01
CA ARG A 123 5.33 7.65 20.83
C ARG A 123 4.37 7.71 19.64
N TRP A 124 3.09 7.45 19.88
CA TRP A 124 2.07 7.50 18.82
C TRP A 124 1.85 8.91 18.28
N GLN A 125 1.75 9.91 19.15
CA GLN A 125 1.61 11.31 18.75
C GLN A 125 2.82 11.78 17.93
N SER A 126 4.04 11.43 18.36
CA SER A 126 5.26 11.74 17.60
C SER A 126 5.26 11.08 16.21
N PHE A 127 4.87 9.80 16.12
CA PHE A 127 4.70 9.13 14.83
C PHE A 127 3.68 9.85 13.93
N CYS A 128 2.49 10.19 14.46
CA CYS A 128 1.46 10.89 13.71
C CYS A 128 1.94 12.25 13.18
N LYS A 129 2.59 13.03 14.05
CA LYS A 129 3.19 14.32 13.69
C LYS A 129 4.20 14.16 12.58
N ASN A 130 5.19 13.28 12.76
CA ASN A 130 6.25 13.08 11.77
C ASN A 130 5.67 12.61 10.42
N ARG A 131 4.64 11.76 10.44
CA ARG A 131 4.00 11.26 9.22
C ARG A 131 3.23 12.35 8.47
N LEU A 132 2.43 13.16 9.17
CA LEU A 132 1.66 14.23 8.52
C LEU A 132 2.51 15.44 8.13
N THR A 133 3.68 15.66 8.74
CA THR A 133 4.62 16.72 8.32
C THR A 133 5.66 16.24 7.30
N GLY A 134 5.65 14.96 6.92
CA GLY A 134 6.59 14.40 5.95
C GLY A 134 7.99 14.09 6.49
N GLN A 135 8.24 14.26 7.79
CA GLN A 135 9.47 13.80 8.44
C GLN A 135 9.57 12.26 8.46
N GLN A 136 8.42 11.58 8.41
CA GLN A 136 8.31 10.15 8.19
C GLN A 136 7.54 9.87 6.90
N ALA A 137 8.08 8.98 6.07
CA ALA A 137 7.46 8.55 4.82
C ALA A 137 6.14 7.78 5.04
N GLY A 138 5.35 7.66 3.96
CA GLY A 138 4.14 6.84 3.92
C GLY A 138 2.82 7.59 4.11
N ALA A 139 2.83 8.91 4.31
CA ALA A 139 1.65 9.73 4.09
C ALA A 139 1.40 9.90 2.59
N GLY A 140 0.15 9.73 2.14
CA GLY A 140 -0.24 10.03 0.76
C GLY A 140 -0.19 11.54 0.44
N ILE A 141 -0.35 12.38 1.46
CA ILE A 141 -0.24 13.84 1.38
C ILE A 141 0.16 14.38 2.77
N THR A 142 1.06 15.37 2.82
CA THR A 142 1.47 16.06 4.05
C THR A 142 0.57 17.25 4.32
N PHE A 143 0.60 17.81 5.53
CA PHE A 143 -0.20 18.99 5.87
C PHE A 143 0.07 20.18 4.95
N ASP A 144 1.34 20.49 4.65
CA ASP A 144 1.68 21.61 3.78
C ASP A 144 1.02 21.47 2.39
N ASN A 145 1.15 20.28 1.78
CA ASN A 145 0.53 19.99 0.48
C ASN A 145 -0.99 19.92 0.56
N TYR A 146 -1.54 19.43 1.66
CA TYR A 146 -2.97 19.34 1.91
C TYR A 146 -3.62 20.72 2.00
N PHE A 147 -3.05 21.63 2.80
CA PHE A 147 -3.55 23.00 2.92
C PHE A 147 -3.34 23.80 1.62
N ALA A 148 -2.23 23.61 0.92
CA ALA A 148 -2.03 24.19 -0.41
C ALA A 148 -3.16 23.75 -1.38
N ARG A 149 -3.47 22.45 -1.41
CA ARG A 149 -4.54 21.92 -2.27
C ARG A 149 -5.92 22.42 -1.86
N LEU A 150 -6.20 22.57 -0.56
CA LEU A 150 -7.46 23.16 -0.09
C LEU A 150 -7.60 24.62 -0.54
N ASN A 151 -6.53 25.42 -0.48
CA ASN A 151 -6.57 26.81 -0.93
C ASN A 151 -6.87 26.94 -2.43
N GLU A 152 -6.31 26.06 -3.26
CA GLU A 152 -6.68 25.98 -4.68
C GLU A 152 -8.18 25.66 -4.84
N LEU A 153 -8.69 24.66 -4.12
CA LEU A 153 -10.08 24.21 -4.22
C LEU A 153 -11.11 25.23 -3.70
N LYS A 154 -10.72 26.12 -2.78
CA LYS A 154 -11.59 27.23 -2.33
C LYS A 154 -11.91 28.21 -3.45
N THR A 155 -11.01 28.36 -4.42
CA THR A 155 -11.19 29.25 -5.57
C THR A 155 -11.84 28.56 -6.78
N ASP A 156 -11.95 27.23 -6.72
CA ASP A 156 -12.54 26.41 -7.78
C ASP A 156 -14.07 26.40 -7.68
N THR A 157 -14.74 26.99 -8.68
CA THR A 157 -16.20 27.07 -8.74
C THR A 157 -16.89 25.73 -9.01
N THR A 158 -16.13 24.71 -9.42
CA THR A 158 -16.64 23.34 -9.63
C THR A 158 -16.54 22.48 -8.37
N ALA A 159 -15.75 22.91 -7.38
CA ALA A 159 -15.57 22.18 -6.14
C ALA A 159 -16.76 22.38 -5.18
N ASN A 160 -17.11 21.33 -4.43
CA ASN A 160 -18.11 21.42 -3.38
C ASN A 160 -17.52 22.11 -2.14
N GLN A 161 -17.84 23.40 -1.98
CA GLN A 161 -17.28 24.24 -0.92
C GLN A 161 -17.63 23.77 0.50
N SER A 162 -18.75 23.09 0.70
CA SER A 162 -19.09 22.49 2.00
C SER A 162 -18.14 21.36 2.39
N ILE A 163 -17.70 20.56 1.42
CA ILE A 163 -16.71 19.49 1.62
C ILE A 163 -15.34 20.10 1.88
N VAL A 164 -14.95 21.11 1.11
CA VAL A 164 -13.66 21.82 1.30
C VAL A 164 -13.56 22.40 2.71
N GLN A 165 -14.63 23.04 3.21
CA GLN A 165 -14.64 23.58 4.58
C GLN A 165 -14.59 22.47 5.64
N ALA A 166 -15.30 21.36 5.45
CA ALA A 166 -15.26 20.23 6.38
C ALA A 166 -13.86 19.60 6.46
N LEU A 167 -13.19 19.46 5.31
CA LEU A 167 -11.81 18.97 5.21
C LEU A 167 -10.82 19.90 5.94
N GLU A 168 -10.95 21.21 5.75
CA GLU A 168 -10.12 22.19 6.45
C GLU A 168 -10.32 22.14 7.97
N ASN A 169 -11.57 22.12 8.43
CA ASN A 169 -11.90 22.07 9.85
C ASN A 169 -11.31 20.80 10.51
N TYR A 170 -11.43 19.66 9.83
CA TYR A 170 -10.87 18.40 10.31
C TYR A 170 -9.34 18.46 10.47
N ALA A 171 -8.64 19.06 9.50
CA ALA A 171 -7.19 19.22 9.59
C ALA A 171 -6.76 20.18 10.71
N LEU A 172 -7.51 21.27 10.92
CA LEU A 172 -7.23 22.21 12.01
C LEU A 172 -7.45 21.59 13.38
N GLU A 173 -8.52 20.80 13.56
CA GLU A 173 -8.77 20.05 14.81
C GLU A 173 -7.61 19.09 15.12
N LEU A 174 -7.16 18.34 14.12
CA LEU A 174 -6.01 17.44 14.24
C LEU A 174 -4.72 18.19 14.61
N CYS A 175 -4.40 19.29 13.93
CA CYS A 175 -3.23 20.11 14.26
C CYS A 175 -3.29 20.66 15.70
N SER A 176 -4.48 21.10 16.13
CA SER A 176 -4.70 21.70 17.45
C SER A 176 -4.58 20.68 18.58
N SER A 177 -4.85 19.40 18.31
CA SER A 177 -4.67 18.32 19.28
C SER A 177 -3.20 17.97 19.58
N TRP A 178 -2.25 18.55 18.85
CA TRP A 178 -0.81 18.23 18.91
C TRP A 178 0.08 19.39 19.39
N ILE A 179 -0.53 20.55 19.68
CA ILE A 179 0.08 21.73 20.29
C ILE A 179 -0.31 21.74 21.78
#